data_AF-A0A2M7NK38-F1
#
_entry.id   AF-A0A2M7NK38-F1
#
_cell.length_a   1.000
_cell.length_b   1.000
_cell.length_c   1.000
_cell.angle_alpha   90.00
_cell.angle_beta   90.00
_cell.angle_gamma   90.00
#
_symmetry.space_group_name_H-M   'P 1'
#
loop_
_entity.id
_entity.type
_entity.pdbx_description
1 polymer ?
#
loop_
_entity_poly.entity_id
_entity_poly.type
_entity_poly.pdbx_seq_one_letter_code
_entity_poly.pdbx_strand_id
1 'polypeptide(L)'
;MTFVVIILCAIGISNDLNAQTLQQRLANKLAKKIEAKQAKNGKGPFKFDPNVSQSVTAAEWEDGTYDIYDFNGDACNKSGGKTTLKFIKKDGKVVSVSKDDSAPYVADQEGISEFVRYFRSEGDYKIIFTKKWAFIFTGEEGEKGKYFIEKLGRYADAKMVEEYVKNAKVNQAADIEAYEKNQAALASKKAEEQKAIWSIEGKKVTKIVITDIKAPYSFGYYRPFSFQVTATLADGKTISTKDGGFWSDYTINYKNGDVSNGTVQDTKFITGDKIVVEVKSKFDGSIKATADVVMDYSETLTFSNQSNNWGESAFNYRLEVKERPHAVTGKPVIMIKSIDLSGYAKPKYVIIDATKTLNINTNGANGYKTVGTGNSTGPGANAGDGGNITVIKDPSVKNFNINYTMDGGTGGAGTAGYNRGRDGRDGVYKEEVRKVSF
;
A
#
# COMPACT_ATOMS: atom_id res chain seq x y z
N MET A 1 -3.39 87.07 9.36
CA MET A 1 -2.78 85.88 8.71
C MET A 1 -3.82 84.78 8.77
N THR A 2 -4.79 84.70 7.85
CA THR A 2 -4.67 84.49 6.39
C THR A 2 -4.50 82.99 6.07
N PHE A 3 -5.64 82.43 5.62
CA PHE A 3 -5.89 81.28 4.73
C PHE A 3 -5.77 79.83 5.27
N VAL A 4 -6.76 78.91 5.21
CA VAL A 4 -7.91 78.58 4.30
C VAL A 4 -7.60 77.42 3.34
N VAL A 5 -8.52 76.40 3.34
CA VAL A 5 -8.93 75.48 2.23
C VAL A 5 -8.09 74.21 1.98
N ILE A 6 -8.61 72.99 1.70
CA ILE A 6 -9.97 72.35 1.67
C ILE A 6 -9.77 70.84 1.34
N ILE A 7 -10.66 69.99 1.86
CA ILE A 7 -11.31 68.78 1.28
C ILE A 7 -10.47 67.75 0.50
N LEU A 8 -10.45 66.48 0.95
CA LEU A 8 -11.12 65.39 0.20
C LEU A 8 -11.41 64.16 1.09
N CYS A 9 -12.52 63.51 0.74
CA CYS A 9 -13.29 62.56 1.53
C CYS A 9 -12.81 61.10 1.46
N ALA A 10 -13.25 60.34 2.49
CA ALA A 10 -13.83 58.99 2.44
C ALA A 10 -12.93 57.74 2.30
N ILE A 11 -13.08 56.82 3.27
CA ILE A 11 -13.73 55.48 3.18
C ILE A 11 -13.03 54.57 4.20
N GLY A 12 -13.81 53.95 5.11
CA GLY A 12 -13.29 52.92 6.01
C GLY A 12 -14.18 52.50 7.17
N ILE A 13 -15.50 52.73 7.09
CA ILE A 13 -16.48 52.13 7.99
C ILE A 13 -17.53 51.46 7.11
N SER A 14 -17.89 50.23 7.48
CA SER A 14 -18.85 49.29 6.88
C SER A 14 -18.34 48.42 5.72
N ASN A 15 -18.03 47.16 6.04
CA ASN A 15 -17.99 46.04 5.09
C ASN A 15 -18.71 44.79 5.63
N ASP A 16 -19.66 44.97 6.57
CA ASP A 16 -20.62 43.92 6.98
C ASP A 16 -21.99 44.07 6.30
N LEU A 17 -22.02 44.75 5.15
CA LEU A 17 -23.17 44.75 4.28
C LEU A 17 -22.75 44.17 2.93
N ASN A 18 -23.34 43.01 2.64
CA ASN A 18 -23.74 42.59 1.30
C ASN A 18 -22.94 41.53 0.53
N ALA A 19 -22.21 40.62 1.19
CA ALA A 19 -21.72 39.39 0.52
C ALA A 19 -22.87 38.41 0.13
N GLN A 20 -24.08 38.63 0.64
CA GLN A 20 -25.28 37.86 0.27
C GLN A 20 -25.91 38.24 -1.10
N THR A 21 -25.42 39.22 -1.87
CA THR A 21 -26.24 39.74 -3.00
C THR A 21 -25.66 39.65 -4.41
N LEU A 22 -24.63 38.85 -4.67
CA LEU A 22 -24.33 38.46 -6.06
C LEU A 22 -24.80 37.04 -6.38
N GLN A 23 -24.42 36.05 -5.58
CA GLN A 23 -24.87 34.67 -5.78
C GLN A 23 -26.38 34.52 -5.61
N GLN A 24 -26.97 35.13 -4.57
CA GLN A 24 -28.42 35.05 -4.35
C GLN A 24 -29.19 35.85 -5.41
N ARG A 25 -28.64 36.97 -5.91
CA ARG A 25 -29.23 37.71 -7.04
C ARG A 25 -29.06 36.95 -8.36
N LEU A 26 -27.93 36.30 -8.60
CA LEU A 26 -27.69 35.46 -9.78
C LEU A 26 -28.59 34.22 -9.77
N ALA A 27 -28.71 33.54 -8.63
CA ALA A 27 -29.62 32.43 -8.40
C ALA A 27 -31.07 32.85 -8.64
N ASN A 28 -31.51 33.98 -8.07
CA ASN A 28 -32.86 34.50 -8.31
C ASN A 28 -33.09 34.96 -9.76
N LYS A 29 -32.07 35.49 -10.44
CA LYS A 29 -32.15 35.87 -11.87
C LYS A 29 -32.15 34.64 -12.79
N LEU A 30 -31.43 33.56 -12.41
CA LEU A 30 -31.47 32.27 -13.09
C LEU A 30 -32.82 31.59 -12.88
N ALA A 31 -33.31 31.55 -11.64
CA ALA A 31 -34.61 30.99 -11.29
C ALA A 31 -35.74 31.68 -12.06
N LYS A 32 -35.78 33.02 -12.10
CA LYS A 32 -36.76 33.78 -12.89
C LYS A 32 -36.63 33.54 -14.41
N LYS A 33 -35.41 33.33 -14.93
CA LYS A 33 -35.19 32.97 -16.35
C LYS A 33 -35.62 31.54 -16.66
N ILE A 34 -35.54 30.63 -15.69
CA ILE A 34 -35.95 29.23 -15.80
C ILE A 34 -37.48 29.15 -15.71
N GLU A 35 -38.12 29.82 -14.77
CA GLU A 35 -39.59 29.92 -14.67
C GLU A 35 -40.22 30.54 -15.93
N ALA A 36 -39.62 31.63 -16.46
CA ALA A 36 -40.07 32.26 -17.70
C ALA A 36 -39.89 31.39 -18.97
N LYS A 37 -38.98 30.40 -18.93
CA LYS A 37 -38.83 29.39 -20.00
C LYS A 37 -39.73 28.17 -19.79
N GLN A 38 -40.05 27.82 -18.54
CA GLN A 38 -40.92 26.68 -18.19
C GLN A 38 -42.40 26.96 -18.45
N ALA A 39 -42.86 28.21 -18.35
CA ALA A 39 -44.24 28.60 -18.67
C ALA A 39 -44.63 28.45 -20.15
N LYS A 40 -43.67 28.17 -21.06
CA LYS A 40 -43.93 28.12 -22.51
C LYS A 40 -43.96 26.73 -23.16
N ASN A 41 -43.58 25.63 -22.51
CA ASN A 41 -43.52 24.31 -23.16
C ASN A 41 -43.97 23.14 -22.25
N GLY A 42 -45.28 22.88 -22.22
CA GLY A 42 -45.94 21.84 -21.40
C GLY A 42 -45.74 20.37 -21.81
N LYS A 43 -44.69 20.01 -22.56
CA LYS A 43 -44.38 18.60 -22.94
C LYS A 43 -42.87 18.28 -23.00
N GLY A 44 -42.04 18.99 -22.23
CA GLY A 44 -40.60 18.68 -22.12
C GLY A 44 -40.29 17.62 -21.04
N PRO A 45 -39.15 16.91 -21.14
CA PRO A 45 -38.67 16.04 -20.06
C PRO A 45 -38.47 16.83 -18.76
N PHE A 46 -38.76 16.19 -17.63
CA PHE A 46 -38.58 16.76 -16.29
C PHE A 46 -37.10 17.07 -16.05
N LYS A 47 -36.75 18.30 -15.67
CA LYS A 47 -35.36 18.71 -15.44
C LYS A 47 -35.06 18.80 -13.94
N PHE A 48 -34.06 18.08 -13.47
CA PHE A 48 -33.50 18.27 -12.13
C PHE A 48 -32.84 19.66 -12.02
N ASP A 49 -33.05 20.35 -10.91
CA ASP A 49 -32.27 21.54 -10.55
C ASP A 49 -31.10 21.11 -9.66
N PRO A 50 -29.84 21.20 -10.12
CA PRO A 50 -28.67 20.79 -9.35
C PRO A 50 -28.50 21.54 -8.02
N ASN A 51 -29.20 22.66 -7.81
CA ASN A 51 -29.17 23.45 -6.58
C ASN A 51 -30.25 23.07 -5.58
N VAL A 52 -31.11 22.09 -5.91
CA VAL A 52 -32.12 21.57 -4.99
C VAL A 52 -31.62 20.24 -4.44
N SER A 53 -31.53 20.15 -3.11
CA SER A 53 -31.10 18.93 -2.43
C SER A 53 -32.16 17.83 -2.53
N GLN A 54 -31.71 16.58 -2.62
CA GLN A 54 -32.57 15.40 -2.53
C GLN A 54 -33.25 15.25 -1.18
N SER A 55 -32.68 15.81 -0.10
CA SER A 55 -33.35 15.85 1.21
C SER A 55 -34.67 16.63 1.18
N VAL A 56 -34.76 17.65 0.32
CA VAL A 56 -35.96 18.47 0.10
C VAL A 56 -36.89 17.77 -0.88
N THR A 57 -36.36 17.23 -1.97
CA THR A 57 -37.19 16.57 -3.01
C THR A 57 -37.85 15.30 -2.47
N ALA A 58 -37.13 14.50 -1.67
CA ALA A 58 -37.66 13.32 -1.02
C ALA A 58 -38.69 13.66 0.08
N ALA A 59 -38.66 14.88 0.65
CA ALA A 59 -39.63 15.26 1.69
C ALA A 59 -41.07 15.36 1.17
N GLU A 60 -41.25 15.52 -0.15
CA GLU A 60 -42.55 15.49 -0.83
C GLU A 60 -43.13 14.06 -0.97
N TRP A 61 -42.34 13.03 -0.65
CA TRP A 61 -42.81 11.65 -0.63
C TRP A 61 -43.35 11.26 0.75
N GLU A 62 -44.26 10.30 0.75
CA GLU A 62 -44.92 9.73 1.93
C GLU A 62 -44.49 8.28 2.12
N ASP A 63 -44.67 7.76 3.33
CA ASP A 63 -44.46 6.33 3.57
C ASP A 63 -45.53 5.54 2.82
N GLY A 64 -45.14 4.53 2.04
CA GLY A 64 -46.09 3.81 1.22
C GLY A 64 -45.51 2.72 0.34
N THR A 65 -46.40 2.02 -0.36
CA THR A 65 -46.06 0.96 -1.31
C THR A 65 -46.18 1.49 -2.73
N TYR A 66 -45.10 1.36 -3.51
CA TYR A 66 -44.92 1.91 -4.85
C TYR A 66 -44.63 0.80 -5.86
N ASP A 67 -45.05 1.01 -7.12
CA ASP A 67 -44.74 0.08 -8.22
C ASP A 67 -43.23 0.14 -8.58
N ILE A 68 -42.62 -0.99 -8.93
CA ILE A 68 -41.24 -1.07 -9.41
C ILE A 68 -41.18 -1.40 -10.90
N TYR A 69 -40.25 -0.77 -11.60
CA TYR A 69 -39.94 -1.04 -13.00
C TYR A 69 -38.45 -1.35 -13.14
N ASP A 70 -38.14 -2.49 -13.75
CA ASP A 70 -36.76 -2.94 -13.96
C ASP A 70 -36.14 -2.15 -15.11
N PHE A 71 -34.93 -1.64 -14.88
CA PHE A 71 -34.19 -0.89 -15.87
C PHE A 71 -32.90 -1.62 -16.23
N ASN A 72 -32.71 -1.93 -17.52
CA ASN A 72 -31.55 -2.68 -18.00
C ASN A 72 -30.53 -1.83 -18.77
N GLY A 73 -30.64 -0.50 -18.69
CA GLY A 73 -29.79 0.44 -19.43
C GLY A 73 -30.47 1.04 -20.65
N ASP A 74 -31.25 0.25 -21.41
CA ASP A 74 -31.85 0.72 -22.67
C ASP A 74 -33.38 0.73 -22.63
N ALA A 75 -33.98 -0.17 -21.85
CA ALA A 75 -35.42 -0.32 -21.72
C ALA A 75 -35.83 -0.40 -20.25
N CYS A 76 -37.06 0.06 -19.99
CA CYS A 76 -37.71 -0.08 -18.70
C CYS A 76 -38.88 -1.05 -18.89
N ASN A 77 -38.88 -2.16 -18.16
CA ASN A 77 -39.95 -3.16 -18.22
C ASN A 77 -40.73 -3.12 -16.91
N LYS A 78 -42.06 -3.26 -16.98
CA LYS A 78 -42.87 -3.40 -15.78
C LYS A 78 -42.47 -4.72 -15.11
N SER A 79 -41.82 -4.63 -13.95
CA SER A 79 -41.35 -5.81 -13.20
C SER A 79 -42.51 -6.61 -12.58
N GLY A 80 -43.71 -6.01 -12.52
CA GLY A 80 -44.87 -6.57 -11.81
C GLY A 80 -44.75 -6.49 -10.28
N GLY A 81 -43.60 -6.04 -9.75
CA GLY A 81 -43.32 -5.94 -8.32
C GLY A 81 -43.72 -4.61 -7.69
N LYS A 82 -43.88 -4.64 -6.36
CA LYS A 82 -44.09 -3.47 -5.50
C LYS A 82 -42.98 -3.38 -4.46
N THR A 83 -42.65 -2.18 -4.01
CA THR A 83 -41.72 -1.93 -2.89
C THR A 83 -42.31 -0.95 -1.90
N THR A 84 -41.98 -1.10 -0.64
CA THR A 84 -42.34 -0.13 0.40
C THR A 84 -41.18 0.82 0.65
N LEU A 85 -41.45 2.12 0.64
CA LEU A 85 -40.49 3.15 1.05
C LEU A 85 -40.94 3.77 2.38
N LYS A 86 -39.99 3.96 3.30
CA LYS A 86 -40.17 4.66 4.57
C LYS A 86 -39.16 5.79 4.71
N PHE A 87 -39.62 6.98 5.07
CA PHE A 87 -38.81 8.20 5.09
C PHE A 87 -38.61 8.70 6.51
N ILE A 88 -37.36 8.82 6.95
CA ILE A 88 -37.03 9.46 8.23
C ILE A 88 -36.79 10.95 7.98
N LYS A 89 -37.61 11.79 8.61
CA LYS A 89 -37.56 13.26 8.46
C LYS A 89 -37.02 13.93 9.72
N LYS A 90 -36.16 14.92 9.55
CA LYS A 90 -35.66 15.83 10.60
C LYS A 90 -35.74 17.26 10.08
N ASP A 91 -36.36 18.16 10.85
CA ASP A 91 -36.51 19.58 10.51
C ASP A 91 -37.11 19.81 9.10
N GLY A 92 -38.08 18.97 8.71
CA GLY A 92 -38.77 19.05 7.41
C GLY A 92 -37.97 18.50 6.22
N LYS A 93 -36.76 17.94 6.44
CA LYS A 93 -35.93 17.30 5.41
C LYS A 93 -35.84 15.80 5.64
N VAL A 94 -35.72 15.02 4.57
CA VAL A 94 -35.42 13.58 4.67
C VAL A 94 -33.93 13.38 4.95
N VAL A 95 -33.62 12.61 5.99
CA VAL A 95 -32.25 12.24 6.37
C VAL A 95 -31.89 10.81 5.97
N SER A 96 -32.89 9.93 5.88
CA SER A 96 -32.71 8.58 5.35
C SER A 96 -34.00 7.97 4.81
N VAL A 97 -33.86 6.96 3.95
CA VAL A 97 -34.97 6.24 3.31
C VAL A 97 -34.75 4.74 3.41
N SER A 98 -35.72 3.99 3.93
CA SER A 98 -35.65 2.51 3.98
C SER A 98 -36.51 1.91 2.86
N LYS A 99 -36.04 0.82 2.26
CA LYS A 99 -36.73 0.08 1.20
C LYS A 99 -37.06 -1.33 1.69
N ASP A 100 -38.33 -1.74 1.70
CA ASP A 100 -38.79 -3.07 2.14
C ASP A 100 -38.24 -3.48 3.52
N ASP A 101 -38.21 -2.54 4.48
CA ASP A 101 -37.66 -2.74 5.83
C ASP A 101 -36.17 -3.15 5.88
N SER A 102 -35.42 -2.91 4.79
CA SER A 102 -33.96 -3.08 4.76
C SER A 102 -33.23 -1.99 5.54
N ALA A 103 -31.91 -2.16 5.70
CA ALA A 103 -31.02 -1.09 6.13
C ALA A 103 -31.27 0.20 5.31
N PRO A 104 -31.27 1.37 5.95
CA PRO A 104 -31.65 2.61 5.30
C PRO A 104 -30.59 3.10 4.31
N TYR A 105 -31.05 3.79 3.28
CA TYR A 105 -30.25 4.67 2.46
C TYR A 105 -30.04 5.98 3.21
N VAL A 106 -28.79 6.35 3.48
CA VAL A 106 -28.40 7.58 4.20
C VAL A 106 -27.84 8.63 3.24
N ALA A 107 -27.77 9.90 3.64
CA ALA A 107 -27.20 10.95 2.78
C ALA A 107 -25.77 10.62 2.30
N ASP A 108 -25.44 10.99 1.06
CA ASP A 108 -24.17 10.65 0.40
C ASP A 108 -22.91 11.29 1.02
N GLN A 109 -23.10 12.31 1.84
CA GLN A 109 -22.08 12.99 2.65
C GLN A 109 -22.61 13.24 4.08
N GLU A 110 -23.28 12.23 4.64
CA GLU A 110 -23.85 12.30 5.99
C GLU A 110 -22.84 12.79 7.03
N GLY A 111 -23.22 13.80 7.80
CA GLY A 111 -22.37 14.43 8.82
C GLY A 111 -21.28 15.36 8.28
N ILE A 112 -21.13 15.47 6.95
CA ILE A 112 -20.16 16.34 6.28
C ILE A 112 -20.86 17.52 5.59
N SER A 113 -21.90 17.25 4.80
CA SER A 113 -22.65 18.29 4.10
C SER A 113 -24.16 18.15 4.29
N GLU A 114 -24.84 19.28 4.47
CA GLU A 114 -26.30 19.37 4.51
C GLU A 114 -26.93 19.24 3.11
N PHE A 115 -26.14 19.42 2.05
CA PHE A 115 -26.63 19.23 0.68
C PHE A 115 -26.56 17.75 0.32
N VAL A 116 -27.70 17.09 0.22
CA VAL A 116 -27.81 15.69 -0.23
C VAL A 116 -27.96 15.63 -1.75
N ARG A 117 -27.07 14.91 -2.45
CA ARG A 117 -27.18 14.63 -3.90
C ARG A 117 -27.94 13.34 -4.18
N TYR A 118 -27.86 12.38 -3.29
CA TYR A 118 -28.61 11.12 -3.33
C TYR A 118 -28.51 10.47 -1.95
N PHE A 119 -29.33 9.46 -1.71
CA PHE A 119 -29.19 8.61 -0.54
C PHE A 119 -28.48 7.31 -0.94
N ARG A 120 -27.48 6.87 -0.19
CA ARG A 120 -26.67 5.67 -0.42
C ARG A 120 -27.01 4.58 0.59
N SER A 121 -27.14 3.35 0.13
CA SER A 121 -27.21 2.18 1.01
C SER A 121 -25.84 1.84 1.60
N GLU A 122 -25.78 0.87 2.53
CA GLU A 122 -24.51 0.25 2.95
C GLU A 122 -23.79 -0.50 1.82
N GLY A 123 -24.53 -0.94 0.79
CA GLY A 123 -23.95 -1.47 -0.45
C GLY A 123 -23.82 -0.39 -1.54
N ASP A 124 -23.69 -0.81 -2.80
CA ASP A 124 -23.43 0.10 -3.93
C ASP A 124 -24.65 0.87 -4.45
N TYR A 125 -25.84 0.65 -3.87
CA TYR A 125 -27.07 1.26 -4.34
C TYR A 125 -27.22 2.70 -3.85
N LYS A 126 -27.73 3.54 -4.75
CA LYS A 126 -28.05 4.94 -4.54
C LYS A 126 -29.48 5.17 -4.99
N ILE A 127 -30.21 6.04 -4.29
CA ILE A 127 -31.57 6.43 -4.64
C ILE A 127 -31.70 7.95 -4.75
N ILE A 128 -32.37 8.39 -5.81
CA ILE A 128 -32.70 9.79 -6.09
C ILE A 128 -34.20 9.93 -6.34
N PHE A 129 -34.76 11.09 -6.01
CA PHE A 129 -36.18 11.36 -6.07
C PHE A 129 -36.50 12.51 -7.04
N THR A 130 -37.62 12.38 -7.72
CA THR A 130 -38.35 13.49 -8.34
C THR A 130 -39.72 13.59 -7.70
N LYS A 131 -40.52 14.60 -8.04
CA LYS A 131 -41.92 14.66 -7.59
C LYS A 131 -42.81 13.51 -8.11
N LYS A 132 -42.33 12.70 -9.06
CA LYS A 132 -43.16 11.76 -9.82
C LYS A 132 -42.67 10.31 -9.82
N TRP A 133 -41.38 10.11 -9.57
CA TRP A 133 -40.71 8.81 -9.57
C TRP A 133 -39.40 8.89 -8.78
N ALA A 134 -38.91 7.75 -8.31
CA ALA A 134 -37.55 7.61 -7.77
C ALA A 134 -36.73 6.65 -8.63
N PHE A 135 -35.41 6.76 -8.58
CA PHE A 135 -34.51 5.93 -9.38
C PHE A 135 -33.40 5.38 -8.52
N ILE A 136 -33.22 4.06 -8.58
CA ILE A 136 -32.15 3.33 -7.91
C ILE A 136 -31.07 2.99 -8.92
N PHE A 137 -29.84 3.35 -8.61
CA PHE A 137 -28.68 3.16 -9.48
C PHE A 137 -27.45 2.73 -8.68
N THR A 138 -26.43 2.26 -9.40
CA THR A 138 -25.08 2.00 -8.88
C THR A 138 -24.05 2.86 -9.62
N GLY A 139 -22.83 2.97 -9.08
CA GLY A 139 -21.76 3.83 -9.64
C GLY A 139 -21.84 5.28 -9.14
N GLU A 140 -20.78 6.07 -9.31
CA GLU A 140 -20.70 7.44 -8.77
C GLU A 140 -21.56 8.45 -9.52
N GLU A 141 -21.74 8.25 -10.83
CA GLU A 141 -22.46 9.19 -11.70
C GLU A 141 -23.80 8.63 -12.22
N GLY A 142 -24.34 7.52 -11.71
CA GLY A 142 -25.67 7.04 -12.16
C GLY A 142 -25.72 6.17 -13.41
N GLU A 143 -24.56 5.75 -13.91
CA GLU A 143 -24.40 5.01 -15.17
C GLU A 143 -25.06 3.62 -15.19
N LYS A 144 -25.30 3.00 -14.02
CA LYS A 144 -25.87 1.65 -13.90
C LYS A 144 -27.18 1.68 -13.11
N GLY A 145 -28.21 2.20 -13.76
CA GLY A 145 -29.59 2.16 -13.26
C GLY A 145 -30.06 0.73 -13.05
N LYS A 146 -30.86 0.52 -12.00
CA LYS A 146 -31.44 -0.80 -11.68
C LYS A 146 -32.96 -0.76 -11.67
N TYR A 147 -33.54 0.25 -11.03
CA TYR A 147 -35.00 0.33 -10.88
C TYR A 147 -35.50 1.78 -11.00
N PHE A 148 -36.66 1.95 -11.64
CA PHE A 148 -37.52 3.10 -11.41
C PHE A 148 -38.65 2.71 -10.46
N ILE A 149 -39.06 3.65 -9.60
CA ILE A 149 -40.14 3.50 -8.62
C ILE A 149 -41.27 4.45 -9.00
N GLU A 150 -42.51 3.99 -8.83
CA GLU A 150 -43.79 4.67 -9.07
C GLU A 150 -44.14 4.88 -10.55
N LYS A 151 -43.16 5.17 -11.42
CA LYS A 151 -43.42 5.32 -12.87
C LYS A 151 -42.36 4.66 -13.73
N LEU A 152 -42.81 4.25 -14.91
CA LEU A 152 -41.94 3.81 -15.99
C LEU A 152 -40.98 4.94 -16.40
N GLY A 153 -39.70 4.79 -16.07
CA GLY A 153 -38.65 5.70 -16.52
C GLY A 153 -38.12 5.39 -17.93
N ARG A 154 -37.36 6.34 -18.49
CA ARG A 154 -36.68 6.21 -19.79
C ARG A 154 -35.18 6.37 -19.61
N TYR A 155 -34.39 5.92 -20.60
CA TYR A 155 -32.94 6.16 -20.62
C TYR A 155 -32.57 7.64 -20.47
N ALA A 156 -33.33 8.53 -21.11
CA ALA A 156 -33.16 9.98 -20.95
C ALA A 156 -33.33 10.45 -19.50
N ASP A 157 -34.22 9.80 -18.73
CA ASP A 157 -34.43 10.13 -17.32
C ASP A 157 -33.23 9.68 -16.46
N ALA A 158 -32.63 8.51 -16.75
CA ALA A 158 -31.38 8.08 -16.12
C ALA A 158 -30.21 9.02 -16.45
N LYS A 159 -30.08 9.47 -17.70
CA LYS A 159 -29.05 10.45 -18.10
C LYS A 159 -29.21 11.81 -17.42
N MET A 160 -30.44 12.22 -17.11
CA MET A 160 -30.68 13.43 -16.32
C MET A 160 -30.29 13.27 -14.85
N VAL A 161 -30.43 12.07 -14.28
CA VAL A 161 -29.91 11.78 -12.93
C VAL A 161 -28.39 11.90 -12.90
N GLU A 162 -27.71 11.32 -13.90
CA GLU A 162 -26.26 11.40 -14.03
C GLU A 162 -25.76 12.86 -14.10
N GLU A 163 -26.39 13.65 -14.98
CA GLU A 163 -26.07 15.08 -15.09
C GLU A 163 -26.35 15.85 -13.80
N TYR A 164 -27.44 15.52 -13.09
CA TYR A 164 -27.74 16.13 -11.80
C TYR A 164 -26.67 15.79 -10.74
N VAL A 165 -26.33 14.51 -10.55
CA VAL A 165 -25.36 14.09 -9.53
C VAL A 165 -24.00 14.76 -9.76
N LYS A 166 -23.59 14.84 -11.02
CA LYS A 166 -22.36 15.52 -11.44
C LYS A 166 -22.40 17.02 -11.13
N ASN A 167 -23.46 17.70 -11.54
CA ASN A 167 -23.56 19.15 -11.37
C ASN A 167 -23.83 19.56 -9.92
N ALA A 168 -24.56 18.75 -9.15
CA ALA A 168 -24.88 19.02 -7.75
C ALA A 168 -23.66 18.86 -6.82
N LYS A 169 -22.59 18.19 -7.27
CA LYS A 169 -21.31 18.04 -6.52
C LYS A 169 -20.72 19.38 -6.08
N VAL A 170 -20.89 20.43 -6.87
CA VAL A 170 -20.38 21.77 -6.54
C VAL A 170 -20.98 22.33 -5.25
N ASN A 171 -22.18 21.89 -4.87
CA ASN A 171 -22.89 22.36 -3.68
C ASN A 171 -22.40 21.68 -2.38
N GLN A 172 -21.58 20.64 -2.48
CA GLN A 172 -20.93 19.99 -1.33
C GLN A 172 -19.44 20.35 -1.22
N ALA A 173 -18.85 20.96 -2.26
CA ALA A 173 -17.39 21.10 -2.39
C ALA A 173 -16.77 21.87 -1.22
N ALA A 174 -17.37 22.98 -0.82
CA ALA A 174 -16.88 23.80 0.29
C ALA A 174 -16.97 23.09 1.65
N ASP A 175 -18.05 22.34 1.88
CA ASP A 175 -18.24 21.58 3.12
C ASP A 175 -17.22 20.43 3.24
N ILE A 176 -16.99 19.71 2.13
CA ILE A 176 -16.00 18.64 2.06
C ILE A 176 -14.59 19.20 2.29
N GLU A 177 -14.23 20.29 1.61
CA GLU A 177 -12.92 20.93 1.78
C GLU A 177 -12.70 21.42 3.23
N ALA A 178 -13.73 22.03 3.84
CA ALA A 178 -13.66 22.46 5.23
C ALA A 178 -13.53 21.28 6.20
N TYR A 179 -14.25 20.19 5.96
CA TYR A 179 -14.16 18.97 6.75
C TYR A 179 -12.76 18.34 6.64
N GLU A 180 -12.22 18.19 5.44
CA GLU A 180 -10.88 17.66 5.21
C GLU A 180 -9.79 18.51 5.88
N LYS A 181 -9.89 19.84 5.76
CA LYS A 181 -8.99 20.76 6.45
C LYS A 181 -9.06 20.64 7.97
N ASN A 182 -10.26 20.51 8.52
CA ASN A 182 -10.46 20.31 9.96
C ASN A 182 -9.94 18.94 10.42
N GLN A 183 -10.14 17.88 9.64
CA GLN A 183 -9.57 16.55 9.94
C GLN A 183 -8.05 16.56 9.89
N ALA A 184 -7.45 17.23 8.91
CA ALA A 184 -6.01 17.41 8.84
C ALA A 184 -5.48 18.20 10.06
N ALA A 185 -6.16 19.28 10.45
CA ALA A 185 -5.78 20.05 11.65
C ALA A 185 -5.91 19.23 12.93
N LEU A 186 -6.98 18.44 13.08
CA LEU A 186 -7.18 17.53 14.21
C LEU A 186 -6.11 16.42 14.26
N ALA A 187 -5.75 15.86 13.11
CA ALA A 187 -4.69 14.87 13.00
C ALA A 187 -3.33 15.48 13.39
N SER A 188 -3.01 16.66 12.88
CA SER A 188 -1.78 17.39 13.23
C SER A 188 -1.73 17.71 14.72
N LYS A 189 -2.81 18.21 15.31
CA LYS A 189 -2.89 18.50 16.74
C LYS A 189 -2.66 17.23 17.58
N LYS A 190 -3.30 16.11 17.22
CA LYS A 190 -3.08 14.82 17.89
C LYS A 190 -1.63 14.34 17.76
N ALA A 191 -1.01 14.53 16.59
CA ALA A 191 0.39 14.17 16.37
C ALA A 191 1.35 15.02 17.23
N GLU A 192 1.09 16.32 17.35
CA GLU A 192 1.85 17.23 18.22
C GLU A 192 1.69 16.86 19.71
N GLU A 193 0.47 16.57 20.16
CA GLU A 193 0.20 16.12 21.53
C GLU A 193 0.91 14.80 21.84
N GLN A 194 0.88 13.83 20.91
CA GLN A 194 1.63 12.58 21.05
C GLN A 194 3.14 12.81 21.09
N LYS A 195 3.66 13.68 20.23
CA LYS A 195 5.09 14.02 20.20
C LYS A 195 5.51 14.67 21.52
N ALA A 196 4.74 15.59 22.06
CA ALA A 196 5.02 16.22 23.35
C ALA A 196 5.10 15.20 24.50
N ILE A 197 4.26 14.16 24.48
CA ILE A 197 4.25 13.12 25.53
C ILE A 197 5.38 12.10 25.32
N TRP A 198 5.55 11.59 24.10
CA TRP A 198 6.33 10.38 23.82
C TRP A 198 7.64 10.62 23.07
N SER A 199 7.91 11.82 22.57
CA SER A 199 9.24 12.16 22.04
C SER A 199 10.19 12.54 23.18
N ILE A 200 11.48 12.30 22.98
CA ILE A 200 12.55 12.83 23.82
C ILE A 200 13.04 14.23 23.36
N GLU A 201 12.51 14.75 22.25
CA GLU A 201 12.84 16.09 21.75
C GLU A 201 12.50 17.17 22.80
N GLY A 202 13.44 18.08 23.03
CA GLY A 202 13.30 19.14 24.04
C GLY A 202 13.33 18.64 25.49
N LYS A 203 13.49 17.34 25.75
CA LYS A 203 13.58 16.75 27.09
C LYS A 203 15.02 16.43 27.45
N LYS A 204 15.37 16.63 28.72
CA LYS A 204 16.69 16.27 29.24
C LYS A 204 16.74 14.77 29.52
N VAL A 205 17.31 14.01 28.59
CA VAL A 205 17.59 12.58 28.75
C VAL A 205 18.84 12.41 29.60
N THR A 206 18.88 11.39 30.46
CA THR A 206 20.06 11.04 31.28
C THR A 206 20.65 9.68 30.90
N LYS A 207 19.81 8.77 30.38
CA LYS A 207 20.23 7.41 30.02
C LYS A 207 19.38 6.86 28.88
N ILE A 208 20.01 6.11 27.99
CA ILE A 208 19.32 5.24 27.03
C ILE A 208 19.72 3.80 27.33
N VAL A 209 18.78 2.87 27.18
CA VAL A 209 19.02 1.42 27.26
C VAL A 209 18.33 0.73 26.08
N ILE A 210 19.00 -0.27 25.51
CA ILE A 210 18.40 -1.17 24.53
C ILE A 210 17.82 -2.37 25.30
N THR A 211 16.54 -2.63 25.13
CA THR A 211 15.79 -3.68 25.85
C THR A 211 15.07 -4.59 24.86
N ASP A 212 14.46 -5.68 25.36
CA ASP A 212 13.60 -6.59 24.59
C ASP A 212 14.24 -7.05 23.26
N ILE A 213 15.54 -7.35 23.25
CA ILE A 213 16.22 -7.91 22.07
C ILE A 213 15.60 -9.28 21.78
N LYS A 214 14.91 -9.39 20.65
CA LYS A 214 14.27 -10.60 20.18
C LYS A 214 14.89 -10.97 18.84
N ALA A 215 15.63 -12.07 18.86
CA ALA A 215 16.15 -12.74 17.68
C ALA A 215 15.58 -14.17 17.65
N PRO A 216 15.24 -14.72 16.48
CA PRO A 216 14.75 -16.09 16.38
C PRO A 216 15.79 -17.09 16.86
N TYR A 217 15.34 -18.27 17.31
CA TYR A 217 16.20 -19.45 17.41
C TYR A 217 16.70 -19.75 15.98
N SER A 218 18.02 -19.87 15.76
CA SER A 218 18.70 -19.77 14.45
C SER A 218 18.77 -18.35 13.83
N PHE A 219 19.13 -17.34 14.62
CA PHE A 219 19.46 -16.00 14.14
C PHE A 219 20.75 -15.95 13.31
N GLY A 220 20.62 -16.29 12.03
CA GLY A 220 21.69 -16.24 11.03
C GLY A 220 21.52 -15.12 10.00
N TYR A 221 22.12 -15.33 8.84
CA TYR A 221 21.97 -14.46 7.68
C TYR A 221 20.50 -14.41 7.20
N TYR A 222 20.07 -13.25 6.70
CA TYR A 222 18.71 -13.02 6.17
C TYR A 222 17.56 -13.16 7.19
N ARG A 223 17.86 -13.29 8.48
CA ARG A 223 16.85 -13.30 9.55
C ARG A 223 16.73 -11.92 10.20
N PRO A 224 15.51 -11.41 10.38
CA PRO A 224 15.31 -10.14 11.09
C PRO A 224 15.47 -10.34 12.60
N PHE A 225 15.88 -9.29 13.29
CA PHE A 225 15.79 -9.17 14.75
C PHE A 225 15.13 -7.84 15.12
N SER A 226 14.65 -7.76 16.36
CA SER A 226 14.02 -6.55 16.90
C SER A 226 14.52 -6.25 18.29
N PHE A 227 14.37 -4.99 18.70
CA PHE A 227 14.71 -4.51 20.04
C PHE A 227 13.84 -3.30 20.36
N GLN A 228 13.88 -2.84 21.59
CA GLN A 228 13.24 -1.62 22.06
C GLN A 228 14.28 -0.67 22.64
N VAL A 229 13.95 0.62 22.67
CA VAL A 229 14.77 1.67 23.25
C VAL A 229 14.00 2.31 24.37
N THR A 230 14.59 2.35 25.56
CA THR A 230 14.04 3.06 26.72
C THR A 230 14.97 4.19 27.11
N ALA A 231 14.48 5.42 27.04
CA ALA A 231 15.15 6.62 27.51
C ALA A 231 14.65 7.00 28.91
N THR A 232 15.57 7.26 29.83
CA THR A 232 15.28 7.82 31.16
C THR A 232 15.52 9.33 31.13
N LEU A 233 14.55 10.10 31.60
CA LEU A 233 14.62 11.55 31.69
C LEU A 233 15.26 11.99 33.02
N ALA A 234 15.61 13.28 33.12
CA ALA A 234 16.19 13.84 34.35
C ALA A 234 15.25 13.81 35.56
N ASP A 235 13.93 13.77 35.35
CA ASP A 235 12.93 13.60 36.40
C ASP A 235 12.69 12.13 36.79
N GLY A 236 13.44 11.19 36.21
CA GLY A 236 13.34 9.76 36.46
C GLY A 236 12.26 9.04 35.64
N LYS A 237 11.41 9.75 34.89
CA LYS A 237 10.42 9.11 34.01
C LYS A 237 11.10 8.42 32.83
N THR A 238 10.43 7.41 32.30
CA THR A 238 10.92 6.65 31.13
C THR A 238 10.00 6.81 29.94
N ILE A 239 10.59 6.94 28.76
CA ILE A 239 9.91 6.90 27.47
C ILE A 239 10.47 5.69 26.73
N SER A 240 9.62 4.73 26.37
CA SER A 240 10.00 3.53 25.61
C SER A 240 9.37 3.52 24.24
N THR A 241 10.11 3.07 23.22
CA THR A 241 9.57 2.82 21.88
C THR A 241 8.46 1.78 21.86
N LYS A 242 8.42 0.91 22.88
CA LYS A 242 7.34 -0.06 23.09
C LYS A 242 6.00 0.59 23.43
N ASP A 243 6.05 1.68 24.19
CA ASP A 243 4.87 2.37 24.76
C ASP A 243 4.44 3.59 23.93
N GLY A 244 4.99 3.75 22.72
CA GLY A 244 4.70 4.87 21.82
C GLY A 244 5.84 5.87 21.65
N GLY A 245 7.01 5.62 22.25
CA GLY A 245 8.22 6.41 22.04
C GLY A 245 8.67 6.42 20.57
N PHE A 246 9.21 7.55 20.13
CA PHE A 246 9.51 7.77 18.72
C PHE A 246 10.88 7.21 18.32
N TRP A 247 10.90 6.25 17.39
CA TRP A 247 12.15 5.76 16.77
C TRP A 247 12.93 6.85 16.05
N SER A 248 12.24 7.88 15.54
CA SER A 248 12.83 9.02 14.84
C SER A 248 13.77 9.84 15.73
N ASP A 249 13.67 9.71 17.04
CA ASP A 249 14.48 10.47 18.00
C ASP A 249 15.89 9.90 18.18
N TYR A 250 16.15 8.74 17.60
CA TYR A 250 17.40 8.01 17.75
C TYR A 250 18.10 7.82 16.41
N THR A 251 19.43 7.76 16.47
CA THR A 251 20.28 7.26 15.39
C THR A 251 20.72 5.85 15.75
N ILE A 252 20.44 4.89 14.87
CA ILE A 252 20.75 3.47 15.07
C ILE A 252 21.87 3.10 14.11
N ASN A 253 22.98 2.61 14.65
CA ASN A 253 24.10 2.09 13.89
C ASN A 253 24.31 0.61 14.22
N TYR A 254 24.61 -0.19 13.21
CA TYR A 254 25.00 -1.58 13.38
C TYR A 254 26.49 -1.73 13.12
N LYS A 255 27.21 -2.38 14.03
CA LYS A 255 28.63 -2.72 13.86
C LYS A 255 28.82 -4.22 13.74
N ASN A 256 30.02 -4.63 13.35
CA ASN A 256 30.47 -6.02 13.18
C ASN A 256 29.75 -6.82 12.08
N GLY A 257 28.76 -6.24 11.39
CA GLY A 257 28.10 -6.82 10.24
C GLY A 257 27.52 -5.73 9.36
N ASP A 258 26.93 -6.12 8.25
CA ASP A 258 26.06 -5.24 7.47
C ASP A 258 24.62 -5.64 7.76
N VAL A 259 23.80 -4.67 8.16
CA VAL A 259 22.39 -4.87 8.51
C VAL A 259 21.58 -3.91 7.67
N SER A 260 20.61 -4.44 6.92
CA SER A 260 19.66 -3.67 6.13
C SER A 260 18.25 -4.06 6.57
N ASN A 261 17.40 -3.07 6.86
CA ASN A 261 16.02 -3.29 7.33
C ASN A 261 15.92 -4.33 8.48
N GLY A 262 16.83 -4.24 9.46
CA GLY A 262 16.87 -5.15 10.61
C GLY A 262 17.34 -6.57 10.29
N THR A 263 17.86 -6.82 9.08
CA THR A 263 18.28 -8.13 8.58
C THR A 263 19.77 -8.16 8.27
N VAL A 264 20.47 -9.20 8.74
CA VAL A 264 21.92 -9.39 8.51
C VAL A 264 22.19 -9.81 7.06
N GLN A 265 23.13 -9.13 6.40
CA GLN A 265 23.52 -9.34 5.01
C GLN A 265 24.79 -10.20 4.90
N ASP A 266 24.97 -10.85 3.75
CA ASP A 266 26.07 -11.77 3.40
C ASP A 266 27.24 -11.06 2.67
N THR A 267 27.41 -9.76 2.88
CA THR A 267 28.41 -8.93 2.19
C THR A 267 29.81 -9.01 2.82
N LYS A 268 29.89 -9.45 4.08
CA LYS A 268 31.13 -9.67 4.83
C LYS A 268 30.91 -10.65 5.98
N PHE A 269 31.98 -11.21 6.52
CA PHE A 269 31.90 -12.02 7.74
C PHE A 269 31.51 -11.17 8.95
N ILE A 270 30.74 -11.76 9.86
CA ILE A 270 30.34 -11.09 11.10
C ILE A 270 31.50 -11.14 12.09
N THR A 271 32.06 -9.98 12.44
CA THR A 271 33.21 -9.88 13.35
C THR A 271 32.78 -10.24 14.78
N GLY A 272 33.46 -11.21 15.38
CA GLY A 272 33.16 -11.65 16.75
C GLY A 272 31.80 -12.33 16.91
N ASP A 273 31.19 -12.77 15.79
CA ASP A 273 29.92 -13.52 15.75
C ASP A 273 28.76 -12.88 16.51
N LYS A 274 28.70 -11.54 16.46
CA LYS A 274 27.61 -10.75 17.04
C LYS A 274 27.44 -9.44 16.29
N ILE A 275 26.20 -9.01 16.13
CA ILE A 275 25.87 -7.65 15.70
C ILE A 275 25.86 -6.76 16.93
N VAL A 276 26.60 -5.65 16.89
CA VAL A 276 26.53 -4.64 17.95
C VAL A 276 25.58 -3.55 17.49
N VAL A 277 24.43 -3.45 18.16
CA VAL A 277 23.47 -2.37 17.96
C VAL A 277 23.91 -1.20 18.82
N GLU A 278 24.18 -0.05 18.19
CA GLU A 278 24.46 1.21 18.87
C GLU A 278 23.28 2.17 18.64
N VAL A 279 22.66 2.62 19.72
CA VAL A 279 21.58 3.61 19.70
C VAL A 279 22.08 4.89 20.34
N LYS A 280 21.93 6.02 19.64
CA LYS A 280 22.29 7.36 20.13
C LYS A 280 21.07 8.27 20.12
N SER A 281 20.94 9.14 21.12
CA SER A 281 19.99 10.26 21.05
C SER A 281 20.41 11.21 19.92
N LYS A 282 19.45 11.68 19.11
CA LYS A 282 19.70 12.75 18.13
C LYS A 282 19.82 14.13 18.77
N PHE A 283 19.31 14.30 19.97
CA PHE A 283 19.29 15.58 20.69
C PHE A 283 20.46 15.74 21.66
N ASP A 284 21.13 14.64 22.00
CA ASP A 284 22.39 14.63 22.75
C ASP A 284 23.23 13.39 22.37
N GLY A 285 24.17 13.56 21.44
CA GLY A 285 24.99 12.46 20.93
C GLY A 285 25.93 11.82 21.96
N SER A 286 26.11 12.42 23.14
CA SER A 286 26.86 11.81 24.24
C SER A 286 26.09 10.67 24.90
N ILE A 287 24.76 10.71 24.84
CA ILE A 287 23.87 9.69 25.38
C ILE A 287 23.70 8.58 24.35
N LYS A 288 24.30 7.43 24.67
CA LYS A 288 24.31 6.26 23.80
C LYS A 288 24.20 4.98 24.59
N ALA A 289 23.67 3.95 23.94
CA ALA A 289 23.61 2.59 24.43
C ALA A 289 24.15 1.64 23.36
N THR A 290 24.74 0.55 23.81
CA THR A 290 25.15 -0.56 22.93
C THR A 290 24.61 -1.86 23.47
N ALA A 291 24.19 -2.74 22.58
CA ALA A 291 23.82 -4.10 22.94
C ALA A 291 24.22 -5.07 21.84
N ASP A 292 24.49 -6.30 22.26
CA ASP A 292 24.95 -7.36 21.38
C ASP A 292 23.78 -8.28 21.01
N VAL A 293 23.69 -8.61 19.73
CA VAL A 293 22.84 -9.68 19.21
C VAL A 293 23.77 -10.78 18.72
N VAL A 294 23.91 -11.84 19.52
CA VAL A 294 24.79 -12.96 19.22
C VAL A 294 24.20 -13.76 18.05
N MET A 295 25.04 -14.07 17.07
CA MET A 295 24.63 -14.86 15.91
C MET A 295 24.42 -16.31 16.31
N ASP A 296 23.41 -16.93 15.74
CA ASP A 296 23.16 -18.37 15.84
C ASP A 296 23.13 -18.97 14.44
N TYR A 297 24.25 -19.60 14.09
CA TYR A 297 24.49 -20.18 12.76
C TYR A 297 23.92 -21.60 12.61
N SER A 298 22.94 -22.00 13.43
CA SER A 298 22.35 -23.34 13.40
C SER A 298 21.44 -23.61 12.20
N GLU A 299 21.22 -22.64 11.32
CA GLU A 299 20.40 -22.79 10.13
C GLU A 299 21.21 -23.38 8.96
N THR A 300 20.56 -24.23 8.18
CA THR A 300 21.07 -24.69 6.88
C THR A 300 20.92 -23.56 5.86
N LEU A 301 21.93 -23.34 5.02
CA LEU A 301 21.89 -22.33 3.97
C LEU A 301 21.72 -22.97 2.59
N THR A 302 20.98 -22.32 1.71
CA THR A 302 20.78 -22.75 0.32
C THR A 302 21.15 -21.62 -0.64
N PHE A 303 22.07 -21.88 -1.56
CA PHE A 303 22.49 -20.97 -2.62
C PHE A 303 21.91 -21.41 -3.96
N SER A 304 20.77 -20.81 -4.33
CA SER A 304 20.12 -21.01 -5.62
C SER A 304 20.75 -20.15 -6.72
N ASN A 305 21.74 -20.73 -7.38
CA ASN A 305 22.56 -20.11 -8.41
C ASN A 305 22.32 -20.73 -9.81
N GLN A 306 21.14 -21.32 -10.03
CA GLN A 306 20.74 -21.88 -11.31
C GLN A 306 20.50 -20.79 -12.36
N SER A 307 20.64 -21.15 -13.63
CA SER A 307 20.24 -20.28 -14.73
C SER A 307 18.71 -20.18 -14.81
N ASN A 308 18.20 -18.96 -14.97
CA ASN A 308 16.75 -18.70 -15.07
C ASN A 308 16.26 -18.44 -16.50
N ASN A 309 17.18 -18.34 -17.46
CA ASN A 309 16.88 -18.01 -18.85
C ASN A 309 17.05 -19.24 -19.73
N TRP A 310 16.10 -19.47 -20.64
CA TRP A 310 16.10 -20.64 -21.51
C TRP A 310 17.40 -20.80 -22.31
N GLY A 311 17.98 -21.99 -22.26
CA GLY A 311 19.21 -22.35 -22.97
C GLY A 311 20.50 -21.75 -22.40
N GLU A 312 20.42 -20.95 -21.33
CA GLU A 312 21.61 -20.37 -20.70
C GLU A 312 22.25 -21.33 -19.70
N SER A 313 23.58 -21.39 -19.74
CA SER A 313 24.38 -22.20 -18.80
C SER A 313 24.42 -21.54 -17.43
N ALA A 314 24.51 -22.33 -16.37
CA ALA A 314 24.75 -21.81 -15.03
C ALA A 314 26.19 -21.32 -14.87
N PHE A 315 26.40 -20.45 -13.89
CA PHE A 315 27.73 -19.92 -13.58
C PHE A 315 28.58 -20.91 -12.78
N ASN A 316 29.90 -20.78 -12.93
CA ASN A 316 30.87 -21.54 -12.16
C ASN A 316 31.12 -20.85 -10.81
N TYR A 317 31.24 -21.62 -9.74
CA TYR A 317 31.46 -21.09 -8.40
C TYR A 317 32.73 -21.66 -7.76
N ARG A 318 33.40 -20.80 -6.99
CA ARG A 318 34.47 -21.19 -6.07
C ARG A 318 34.05 -20.89 -4.63
N LEU A 319 34.09 -21.92 -3.79
CA LEU A 319 33.84 -21.82 -2.36
C LEU A 319 35.19 -21.89 -1.63
N GLU A 320 35.54 -20.85 -0.90
CA GLU A 320 36.69 -20.85 0.01
C GLU A 320 36.17 -21.06 1.43
N VAL A 321 36.69 -22.08 2.13
CA VAL A 321 36.10 -22.59 3.37
C VAL A 321 37.16 -22.67 4.47
N LYS A 322 36.83 -22.19 5.67
CA LYS A 322 37.69 -22.27 6.87
C LYS A 322 36.88 -22.58 8.11
N GLU A 323 37.41 -23.46 8.97
CA GLU A 323 36.79 -23.76 10.26
C GLU A 323 37.45 -22.93 11.36
N ARG A 324 36.66 -22.43 12.29
CA ARG A 324 37.14 -21.77 13.52
C ARG A 324 36.14 -21.93 14.66
N PRO A 325 36.55 -21.72 15.93
CA PRO A 325 35.58 -21.57 17.00
C PRO A 325 34.74 -20.29 16.82
N HIS A 326 33.46 -20.39 17.19
CA HIS A 326 32.57 -19.26 17.36
C HIS A 326 33.06 -18.39 18.52
N ALA A 327 33.24 -17.09 18.31
CA ALA A 327 33.89 -16.17 19.24
C ALA A 327 33.14 -16.03 20.58
N VAL A 328 31.81 -16.16 20.57
CA VAL A 328 30.98 -16.14 21.79
C VAL A 328 30.77 -17.52 22.42
N THR A 329 30.37 -18.54 21.64
CA THR A 329 29.95 -19.84 22.20
C THR A 329 31.05 -20.91 22.20
N GLY A 330 32.16 -20.70 21.51
CA GLY A 330 33.25 -21.66 21.34
C GLY A 330 32.96 -22.84 20.41
N LYS A 331 31.71 -23.00 19.94
CA LYS A 331 31.31 -24.08 19.02
C LYS A 331 32.04 -23.98 17.68
N PRO A 332 32.38 -25.10 17.02
CA PRO A 332 33.00 -25.06 15.69
C PRO A 332 32.02 -24.49 14.65
N VAL A 333 32.49 -23.52 13.87
CA VAL A 333 31.74 -22.90 12.76
C VAL A 333 32.59 -22.90 11.50
N ILE A 334 31.90 -22.93 10.36
CA ILE A 334 32.49 -22.93 9.03
C ILE A 334 32.21 -21.57 8.39
N MET A 335 33.29 -20.84 8.12
CA MET A 335 33.28 -19.62 7.33
C MET A 335 33.37 -19.98 5.85
N ILE A 336 32.47 -19.42 5.04
CA ILE A 336 32.35 -19.73 3.60
C ILE A 336 32.34 -18.41 2.84
N LYS A 337 33.30 -18.25 1.93
CA LYS A 337 33.31 -17.20 0.91
C LYS A 337 32.96 -17.83 -0.44
N SER A 338 31.79 -17.49 -0.98
CA SER A 338 31.31 -17.96 -2.27
C SER A 338 31.59 -16.92 -3.35
N ILE A 339 32.32 -17.31 -4.38
CA ILE A 339 32.74 -16.43 -5.48
C ILE A 339 32.12 -16.96 -6.77
N ASP A 340 31.34 -16.10 -7.43
CA ASP A 340 30.90 -16.30 -8.80
C ASP A 340 32.07 -16.00 -9.75
N LEU A 341 32.47 -16.99 -10.55
CA LEU A 341 33.60 -16.87 -11.47
C LEU A 341 33.22 -16.22 -12.81
N SER A 342 31.94 -15.93 -13.04
CA SER A 342 31.50 -15.13 -14.20
C SER A 342 31.80 -13.64 -14.03
N GLY A 343 31.89 -13.17 -12.78
CA GLY A 343 32.09 -11.76 -12.44
C GLY A 343 30.81 -10.92 -12.32
N TYR A 344 29.62 -11.51 -12.51
CA TYR A 344 28.35 -10.79 -12.38
C TYR A 344 27.94 -10.55 -10.93
N ALA A 345 28.11 -11.54 -10.05
CA ALA A 345 27.76 -11.41 -8.63
C ALA A 345 28.97 -11.04 -7.76
N LYS A 346 28.74 -10.18 -6.76
CA LYS A 346 29.72 -9.93 -5.70
C LYS A 346 29.88 -11.19 -4.84
N PRO A 347 31.07 -11.42 -4.24
CA PRO A 347 31.27 -12.54 -3.33
C PRO A 347 30.31 -12.48 -2.15
N LYS A 348 29.82 -13.66 -1.75
CA LYS A 348 28.99 -13.85 -0.55
C LYS A 348 29.84 -14.39 0.59
N TYR A 349 29.60 -13.92 1.80
CA TYR A 349 30.34 -14.26 3.01
C TYR A 349 29.35 -14.74 4.06
N VAL A 350 29.36 -16.05 4.34
CA VAL A 350 28.44 -16.67 5.29
C VAL A 350 29.17 -17.54 6.30
N ILE A 351 28.54 -17.76 7.44
CA ILE A 351 29.02 -18.64 8.51
C ILE A 351 27.88 -19.59 8.84
N ILE A 352 28.19 -20.88 8.93
CA ILE A 352 27.28 -21.95 9.36
C ILE A 352 27.90 -22.71 10.54
N ASP A 353 27.08 -23.30 11.41
CA ASP A 353 27.56 -24.29 12.36
C ASP A 353 28.19 -25.48 11.61
N ALA A 354 29.33 -26.00 12.09
CA ALA A 354 30.09 -27.05 11.39
C ALA A 354 29.31 -28.37 11.22
N THR A 355 28.23 -28.56 11.96
CA THR A 355 27.31 -29.70 11.81
C THR A 355 26.28 -29.51 10.70
N LYS A 356 26.14 -28.29 10.16
CA LYS A 356 25.13 -27.95 9.15
C LYS A 356 25.67 -28.18 7.74
N THR A 357 24.73 -28.27 6.81
CA THR A 357 25.01 -28.49 5.40
C THR A 357 24.84 -27.19 4.63
N LEU A 358 25.74 -26.91 3.69
CA LEU A 358 25.48 -25.93 2.64
C LEU A 358 24.80 -26.63 1.47
N ASN A 359 23.63 -26.17 1.05
CA ASN A 359 23.04 -26.58 -0.22
C ASN A 359 23.43 -25.57 -1.30
N ILE A 360 23.86 -26.03 -2.46
CA ILE A 360 24.19 -25.16 -3.60
C ILE A 360 23.70 -25.79 -4.90
N ASN A 361 23.01 -25.01 -5.72
CA ASN A 361 22.47 -25.48 -6.99
C ASN A 361 22.91 -24.55 -8.12
N THR A 362 23.58 -25.12 -9.11
CA THR A 362 24.13 -24.43 -10.29
C THR A 362 23.68 -25.14 -11.55
N ASN A 363 22.38 -25.40 -11.67
CA ASN A 363 21.81 -26.13 -12.82
C ASN A 363 21.67 -25.23 -14.04
N GLY A 364 22.01 -25.77 -15.21
CA GLY A 364 21.75 -25.12 -16.49
C GLY A 364 20.26 -25.06 -16.80
N ALA A 365 19.85 -24.05 -17.58
CA ALA A 365 18.44 -23.90 -17.93
C ALA A 365 18.05 -24.82 -19.09
N ASN A 366 16.79 -25.28 -19.08
CA ASN A 366 16.23 -26.03 -20.19
C ASN A 366 16.21 -25.19 -21.47
N GLY A 367 16.28 -25.86 -22.62
CA GLY A 367 16.03 -25.25 -23.91
C GLY A 367 14.53 -25.01 -24.11
N TYR A 368 14.16 -23.90 -24.78
CA TYR A 368 12.75 -23.61 -25.03
C TYR A 368 12.20 -24.48 -26.18
N LYS A 369 10.92 -24.83 -26.05
CA LYS A 369 10.16 -25.51 -27.10
C LYS A 369 9.81 -24.52 -28.20
N THR A 370 10.01 -24.88 -29.46
CA THR A 370 9.38 -24.19 -30.58
C THR A 370 7.92 -24.62 -30.67
N VAL A 371 6.98 -23.66 -30.56
CA VAL A 371 5.53 -23.93 -30.67
C VAL A 371 5.01 -23.42 -32.00
N GLY A 372 4.30 -24.28 -32.72
CA GLY A 372 3.79 -23.99 -34.05
C GLY A 372 2.36 -23.45 -34.01
N THR A 373 2.22 -22.14 -34.25
CA THR A 373 1.22 -21.54 -35.16
C THR A 373 1.80 -20.23 -35.69
N GLY A 374 2.48 -20.28 -36.86
CA GLY A 374 3.17 -19.14 -37.48
C GLY A 374 4.59 -19.48 -37.99
N ASN A 375 5.37 -18.47 -38.42
CA ASN A 375 6.75 -18.57 -38.96
C ASN A 375 7.81 -19.14 -37.97
N SER A 376 7.41 -19.81 -36.89
CA SER A 376 8.28 -20.33 -35.83
C SER A 376 8.28 -21.87 -35.77
N THR A 377 8.26 -22.51 -36.94
CA THR A 377 8.61 -23.94 -37.07
C THR A 377 10.12 -24.08 -37.07
N GLY A 378 10.65 -24.98 -36.24
CA GLY A 378 12.11 -25.13 -36.14
C GLY A 378 12.56 -26.14 -35.09
N PRO A 379 13.87 -26.45 -35.07
CA PRO A 379 14.47 -27.28 -34.03
C PRO A 379 14.25 -26.65 -32.65
N GLY A 380 14.15 -27.49 -31.63
CA GLY A 380 14.11 -27.00 -30.26
C GLY A 380 15.45 -26.35 -29.90
N ALA A 381 15.42 -25.37 -29.00
CA ALA A 381 16.65 -24.72 -28.57
C ALA A 381 17.50 -25.65 -27.70
N ASN A 382 18.82 -25.52 -27.79
CA ASN A 382 19.72 -26.22 -26.89
C ASN A 382 19.51 -25.74 -25.45
N ALA A 383 19.77 -26.63 -24.50
CA ALA A 383 19.84 -26.27 -23.09
C ALA A 383 21.22 -25.72 -22.71
N GLY A 384 21.27 -25.09 -21.55
CA GLY A 384 22.51 -24.64 -20.94
C GLY A 384 23.22 -25.73 -20.15
N ASP A 385 24.54 -25.65 -20.08
CA ASP A 385 25.37 -26.51 -19.24
C ASP A 385 25.17 -26.16 -17.75
N GLY A 386 25.33 -27.16 -16.90
CA GLY A 386 25.47 -26.98 -15.46
C GLY A 386 26.79 -26.30 -15.10
N GLY A 387 26.77 -25.50 -14.03
CA GLY A 387 27.93 -24.75 -13.55
C GLY A 387 28.84 -25.61 -12.69
N ASN A 388 30.15 -25.46 -12.83
CA ASN A 388 31.14 -26.15 -12.01
C ASN A 388 31.20 -25.58 -10.59
N ILE A 389 31.49 -26.43 -9.61
CA ILE A 389 31.73 -26.03 -8.23
C ILE A 389 33.13 -26.49 -7.81
N THR A 390 33.98 -25.54 -7.40
CA THR A 390 35.28 -25.83 -6.79
C THR A 390 35.26 -25.42 -5.32
N VAL A 391 35.57 -26.35 -4.42
CA VAL A 391 35.69 -26.09 -2.98
C VAL A 391 37.16 -26.11 -2.58
N ILE A 392 37.64 -25.01 -2.02
CA ILE A 392 38.97 -24.87 -1.43
C ILE A 392 38.83 -24.91 0.09
N LYS A 393 39.26 -26.01 0.68
CA LYS A 393 39.24 -26.21 2.14
C LYS A 393 40.57 -25.78 2.73
N ASP A 394 40.52 -24.85 3.67
CA ASP A 394 41.66 -24.56 4.53
C ASP A 394 42.01 -25.82 5.35
N PRO A 395 43.31 -26.09 5.65
CA PRO A 395 43.70 -27.24 6.46
C PRO A 395 43.06 -27.31 7.86
N SER A 396 42.51 -26.20 8.35
CA SER A 396 41.73 -26.18 9.61
C SER A 396 40.39 -26.91 9.53
N VAL A 397 39.82 -27.11 8.34
CA VAL A 397 38.50 -27.72 8.14
C VAL A 397 38.56 -29.21 8.43
N LYS A 398 37.87 -29.65 9.48
CA LYS A 398 37.76 -31.08 9.84
C LYS A 398 36.61 -31.74 9.10
N ASN A 399 35.47 -31.06 9.04
CA ASN A 399 34.27 -31.52 8.35
C ASN A 399 33.61 -30.34 7.62
N PHE A 400 33.17 -30.58 6.39
CA PHE A 400 32.35 -29.64 5.64
C PHE A 400 31.29 -30.40 4.87
N ASN A 401 30.03 -30.24 5.27
CA ASN A 401 28.90 -30.91 4.63
C ASN A 401 28.35 -30.01 3.51
N ILE A 402 28.28 -30.54 2.30
CA ILE A 402 27.76 -29.84 1.14
C ILE A 402 26.87 -30.77 0.32
N ASN A 403 25.66 -30.30 0.03
CA ASN A 403 24.79 -30.88 -0.98
C ASN A 403 24.85 -30.00 -2.22
N TYR A 404 24.98 -30.61 -3.38
CA TYR A 404 25.04 -29.86 -4.63
C TYR A 404 24.24 -30.51 -5.76
N THR A 405 23.72 -29.68 -6.66
CA THR A 405 23.22 -30.08 -7.97
C THR A 405 23.88 -29.19 -9.02
N MET A 406 24.31 -29.78 -10.13
CA MET A 406 25.00 -29.07 -11.21
C MET A 406 24.56 -29.61 -12.57
N ASP A 407 23.28 -29.96 -12.68
CA ASP A 407 22.79 -30.69 -13.83
C ASP A 407 22.72 -29.77 -15.04
N GLY A 408 23.04 -30.31 -16.22
CA GLY A 408 22.73 -29.66 -17.49
C GLY A 408 21.21 -29.56 -17.68
N GLY A 409 20.75 -28.51 -18.36
CA GLY A 409 19.35 -28.40 -18.72
C GLY A 409 18.96 -29.44 -19.78
N THR A 410 17.68 -29.74 -19.89
CA THR A 410 17.15 -30.59 -20.96
C THR A 410 16.84 -29.77 -22.21
N GLY A 411 17.27 -30.22 -23.38
CA GLY A 411 17.03 -29.56 -24.65
C GLY A 411 15.55 -29.34 -24.94
N GLY A 412 15.22 -28.26 -25.63
CA GLY A 412 13.86 -27.91 -25.99
C GLY A 412 13.27 -28.87 -27.02
N ALA A 413 11.96 -29.12 -26.96
CA ALA A 413 11.28 -29.92 -27.98
C ALA A 413 11.20 -29.15 -29.31
N GLY A 414 11.52 -29.82 -30.41
CA GLY A 414 11.27 -29.31 -31.76
C GLY A 414 9.80 -29.48 -32.18
N THR A 415 9.38 -28.74 -33.20
CA THR A 415 8.11 -29.00 -33.90
C THR A 415 8.18 -30.28 -34.74
N ALA A 416 7.03 -30.83 -35.17
CA ALA A 416 6.99 -32.07 -35.97
C ALA A 416 7.96 -32.02 -37.17
N GLY A 417 8.80 -33.05 -37.31
CA GLY A 417 9.84 -33.12 -38.33
C GLY A 417 11.17 -32.43 -37.97
N TYR A 418 11.26 -31.76 -36.82
CA TYR A 418 12.48 -31.12 -36.35
C TYR A 418 13.02 -31.77 -35.08
N ASN A 419 14.35 -31.82 -34.97
CA ASN A 419 15.04 -32.42 -33.83
C ASN A 419 14.81 -31.61 -32.54
N ARG A 420 14.88 -32.33 -31.42
CA ARG A 420 15.07 -31.74 -30.10
C ARG A 420 16.40 -30.96 -30.08
N GLY A 421 16.43 -29.87 -29.31
CA GLY A 421 17.70 -29.26 -28.94
C GLY A 421 18.57 -30.22 -28.13
N ARG A 422 19.88 -29.96 -28.11
CA ARG A 422 20.83 -30.74 -27.32
C ARG A 422 20.65 -30.47 -25.83
N ASP A 423 20.77 -31.51 -25.02
CA ASP A 423 20.88 -31.38 -23.57
C ASP A 423 22.21 -30.69 -23.19
N GLY A 424 22.17 -29.91 -22.12
CA GLY A 424 23.37 -29.34 -21.51
C GLY A 424 24.20 -30.43 -20.86
N ARG A 425 25.49 -30.17 -20.71
CA ARG A 425 26.39 -31.04 -19.94
C ARG A 425 26.26 -30.73 -18.46
N ASP A 426 26.41 -31.75 -17.62
CA ASP A 426 26.54 -31.56 -16.18
C ASP A 426 27.86 -30.86 -15.84
N GLY A 427 27.84 -30.06 -14.78
CA GLY A 427 29.01 -29.42 -14.21
C GLY A 427 29.89 -30.41 -13.44
N VAL A 428 31.11 -29.98 -13.13
CA VAL A 428 32.12 -30.76 -12.41
C VAL A 428 32.27 -30.24 -10.99
N TYR A 429 32.29 -31.18 -10.04
CA TYR A 429 32.63 -30.93 -8.65
C TYR A 429 34.12 -31.18 -8.42
N LYS A 430 34.79 -30.26 -7.74
CA LYS A 430 36.18 -30.44 -7.34
C LYS A 430 36.42 -29.94 -5.92
N GLU A 431 37.17 -30.72 -5.14
CA GLU A 431 37.72 -30.26 -3.86
C GLU A 431 39.24 -30.14 -3.92
N GLU A 432 39.76 -29.13 -3.23
CA GLU A 432 41.19 -28.91 -3.04
C GLU A 432 41.45 -28.52 -1.59
N VAL A 433 42.55 -29.01 -1.03
CA VAL A 433 43.03 -28.56 0.29
C VAL A 433 44.15 -27.55 0.08
N ARG A 434 43.92 -26.31 0.49
CA ARG A 434 44.90 -25.23 0.39
C ARG A 434 44.59 -24.16 1.43
N LYS A 435 45.62 -23.54 1.99
CA LYS A 435 45.46 -22.43 2.95
C LYS A 435 44.62 -21.31 2.36
N VAL A 436 43.63 -20.84 3.11
CA VAL A 436 42.72 -19.74 2.75
C VAL A 436 42.95 -18.55 3.68
N SER A 437 42.93 -17.34 3.11
CA SER A 437 42.95 -16.08 3.87
C SER A 437 41.64 -15.34 3.66
N PHE A 438 41.02 -14.93 4.76
CA PHE A 438 39.77 -14.18 4.79
C PHE A 438 39.97 -12.77 5.28
#